data_AF-A0A960AFU4-F1
#
_entry.id   AF-A0A960AFU4-F1
#
_cell.length_a   1.000
_cell.length_b   1.000
_cell.length_c   1.000
_cell.angle_alpha   90.00
_cell.angle_beta   90.00
_cell.angle_gamma   90.00
#
_symmetry.space_group_name_H-M   'P 1'
#
loop_
_entity.id
_entity.type
_entity.pdbx_description
1 polymer ?
#
loop_
_entity_poly.entity_id
_entity_poly.type
_entity_poly.pdbx_seq_one_letter_code
_entity_poly.pdbx_strand_id
1 'polypeptide(L)'
;HPVVVSAPVTQTVSGDADHSYPVDLTCTEPTAIAITPGFSFASGNGVVNSQPFAGEGGRHFWVNFQDGGDVTLTIRCLSTELGSAAGHTHQLVVAELSDSVVVNRGETVERSLTCPVGYKGIVAWVIFDGVSLGNDPQPITRVFRFYNPTDQPLTARYGLTCIDVRTAGGNQASKTIVNTATVTPTDATPADNTASATITVRRNRAGRSLR
;
A
#
# COMPACT_ATOMS: atom_id res chain seq x y z
N HIS A 1 -2.81 -0.21 -18.07
CA HIS A 1 -1.79 0.59 -17.36
C HIS A 1 -1.01 -0.31 -16.42
N PRO A 2 0.33 -0.23 -16.39
CA PRO A 2 1.13 -1.06 -15.48
C PRO A 2 0.91 -0.64 -14.02
N VAL A 3 0.89 -1.64 -13.13
CA VAL A 3 0.93 -1.43 -11.68
C VAL A 3 2.32 -0.92 -11.30
N VAL A 4 2.37 0.13 -10.50
CA VAL A 4 3.62 0.77 -10.06
C VAL A 4 3.85 0.46 -8.60
N VAL A 5 4.92 -0.27 -8.32
CA VAL A 5 5.36 -0.63 -6.96
C VAL A 5 6.78 -0.14 -6.76
N SER A 6 7.04 0.50 -5.63
CA SER A 6 8.38 1.01 -5.30
C SER A 6 9.39 -0.12 -5.06
N ALA A 7 10.68 0.26 -5.05
CA ALA A 7 11.69 -0.50 -4.33
C ALA A 7 11.30 -0.63 -2.83
N PRO A 8 11.80 -1.65 -2.12
CA PRO A 8 11.55 -1.78 -0.69
C PRO A 8 11.98 -0.54 0.09
N VAL A 9 11.12 -0.08 1.00
CA VAL A 9 11.50 0.80 2.10
C VAL A 9 11.86 -0.10 3.26
N THR A 10 13.03 0.10 3.85
CA THR A 10 13.58 -0.79 4.88
C THR A 10 14.12 0.00 6.06
N GLN A 11 14.01 -0.57 7.25
CA GLN A 11 14.68 -0.06 8.46
C GLN A 11 15.16 -1.23 9.30
N THR A 12 16.41 -1.16 9.75
CA THR A 12 16.94 -2.10 10.73
C THR A 12 16.79 -1.52 12.14
N VAL A 13 16.39 -2.38 13.06
CA VAL A 13 16.13 -2.07 14.45
C VAL A 13 16.94 -3.05 15.28
N SER A 14 17.75 -2.52 16.17
CA SER A 14 18.45 -3.29 17.21
C SER A 14 17.70 -3.10 18.52
N GLY A 15 17.52 -4.18 19.27
CA GLY A 15 16.79 -4.12 20.53
C GLY A 15 17.29 -5.13 21.55
N ASP A 16 17.01 -4.81 22.82
CA ASP A 16 17.27 -5.67 23.96
C ASP A 16 16.11 -6.66 24.15
N ALA A 17 16.40 -7.77 24.84
CA ALA A 17 15.39 -8.75 25.21
C ALA A 17 14.25 -8.11 26.04
N ASP A 18 13.05 -8.67 25.90
CA ASP A 18 11.83 -8.31 26.64
C ASP A 18 11.39 -6.84 26.49
N HIS A 19 11.83 -6.17 25.42
CA HIS A 19 11.42 -4.81 25.08
C HIS A 19 10.64 -4.73 23.75
N SER A 20 9.69 -3.79 23.71
CA SER A 20 8.89 -3.49 22.52
C SER A 20 9.37 -2.21 21.85
N TYR A 21 9.67 -2.29 20.55
CA TYR A 21 10.15 -1.17 19.75
C TYR A 21 9.11 -0.80 18.68
N PRO A 22 8.45 0.37 18.80
CA PRO A 22 7.54 0.87 17.78
C PRO A 22 8.34 1.50 16.63
N VAL A 23 8.00 1.17 15.38
CA VAL A 23 8.70 1.66 14.20
C VAL A 23 7.73 1.95 13.06
N ASP A 24 7.83 3.15 12.49
CA ASP A 24 7.01 3.58 11.37
C ASP A 24 7.78 3.53 10.06
N LEU A 25 7.28 2.75 9.11
CA LEU A 25 7.69 2.83 7.70
C LEU A 25 6.58 3.51 6.90
N THR A 26 6.93 4.51 6.11
CA THR A 26 5.96 5.31 5.35
C THR A 26 6.37 5.41 3.88
N CYS A 27 5.39 5.40 3.00
CA CYS A 27 5.57 5.66 1.59
C CYS A 27 5.85 7.13 1.33
N THR A 28 6.79 7.40 0.41
CA THR A 28 7.16 8.78 0.04
C THR A 28 6.07 9.47 -0.78
N GLU A 29 5.35 8.70 -1.60
CA GLU A 29 4.24 9.22 -2.41
C GLU A 29 2.96 9.33 -1.56
N PRO A 30 2.34 10.51 -1.43
CA PRO A 30 1.23 10.75 -0.49
C PRO A 30 -0.01 9.88 -0.70
N THR A 31 -0.21 9.35 -1.91
CA THR A 31 -1.37 8.51 -2.24
C THR A 31 -1.00 7.05 -2.43
N ALA A 32 0.26 6.66 -2.19
CA ALA A 32 0.64 5.27 -2.26
C ALA A 32 0.18 4.52 -1.01
N ILE A 33 -0.05 3.23 -1.18
CA ILE A 33 -0.47 2.31 -0.13
C ILE A 33 0.73 1.45 0.26
N ALA A 34 1.01 1.35 1.54
CA ALA A 34 2.04 0.48 2.06
C ALA A 34 1.57 -0.98 1.97
N ILE A 35 2.19 -1.73 1.08
CA ILE A 35 1.95 -3.15 0.81
C ILE A 35 3.16 -3.99 1.23
N THR A 36 2.98 -5.31 1.23
CA THR A 36 4.03 -6.30 1.55
C THR A 36 4.80 -5.97 2.84
N PRO A 37 4.12 -5.76 3.99
CA PRO A 37 4.82 -5.67 5.25
C PRO A 37 5.61 -6.96 5.47
N GLY A 38 6.87 -6.82 5.86
CA GLY A 38 7.77 -7.95 6.08
C GLY A 38 8.83 -7.65 7.11
N PHE A 39 9.46 -8.70 7.61
CA PHE A 39 10.56 -8.61 8.56
C PHE A 39 11.53 -9.78 8.35
N SER A 40 12.79 -9.58 8.75
CA SER A 40 13.81 -10.63 8.81
C SER A 40 14.73 -10.37 9.99
N PHE A 41 14.82 -11.33 10.92
CA PHE A 41 15.83 -11.27 11.97
C PHE A 41 17.20 -11.63 11.38
N ALA A 42 18.18 -10.76 11.59
CA ALA A 42 19.59 -11.05 11.30
C ALA A 42 20.26 -11.74 12.50
N SER A 43 19.78 -11.43 13.71
CA SER A 43 20.20 -12.01 14.98
C SER A 43 19.03 -11.94 15.99
N GLY A 44 19.04 -12.79 17.01
CA GLY A 44 17.96 -12.86 18.00
C GLY A 44 16.65 -13.43 17.43
N ASN A 45 15.56 -13.22 18.17
CA ASN A 45 14.22 -13.67 17.80
C ASN A 45 13.14 -12.79 18.46
N GLY A 46 11.91 -12.92 18.02
CA GLY A 46 10.81 -12.15 18.59
C GLY A 46 9.53 -12.24 17.77
N VAL A 47 8.55 -11.43 18.19
CA VAL A 47 7.26 -11.30 17.51
C VAL A 47 7.18 -9.92 16.87
N VAL A 48 6.84 -9.89 15.58
CA VAL A 48 6.64 -8.65 14.82
C VAL A 48 5.17 -8.54 14.44
N ASN A 49 4.52 -7.48 14.91
CA ASN A 49 3.17 -7.12 14.50
C ASN A 49 3.22 -5.88 13.62
N SER A 50 2.25 -5.74 12.71
CA SER A 50 2.12 -4.52 11.91
C SER A 50 0.66 -4.17 11.66
N GLN A 51 0.38 -2.87 11.58
CA GLN A 51 -0.93 -2.33 11.22
C GLN A 51 -0.77 -1.18 10.21
N PRO A 52 -1.84 -0.84 9.45
CA PRO A 52 -1.86 0.39 8.67
C PRO A 52 -1.62 1.63 9.56
N PHE A 53 -0.86 2.58 9.03
CA PHE A 53 -0.62 3.90 9.62
C PHE A 53 -0.67 4.96 8.50
N ALA A 54 -0.82 6.24 8.86
CA ALA A 54 -0.86 7.36 7.90
C ALA A 54 -1.85 7.18 6.73
N GLY A 55 -3.09 6.74 7.03
CA GLY A 55 -4.12 6.57 6.01
C GLY A 55 -3.75 5.56 4.92
N GLU A 56 -3.23 4.39 5.34
CA GLU A 56 -2.72 3.28 4.51
C GLU A 56 -1.37 3.54 3.82
N GLY A 57 -0.86 4.78 3.85
CA GLY A 57 0.44 5.14 3.29
C GLY A 57 1.64 4.66 4.11
N GLY A 58 1.42 4.08 5.29
CA GLY A 58 2.48 3.54 6.12
C GLY A 58 2.08 2.29 6.87
N ARG A 59 3.07 1.68 7.52
CA ARG A 59 2.90 0.59 8.47
C ARG A 59 3.58 0.96 9.76
N HIS A 60 2.83 0.84 10.85
CA HIS A 60 3.37 0.88 12.19
C HIS A 60 3.69 -0.55 12.61
N PHE A 61 4.94 -0.82 12.94
CA PHE A 61 5.43 -2.10 13.42
C PHE A 61 5.67 -2.04 14.92
N TRP A 62 5.40 -3.15 15.60
CA TRP A 62 5.93 -3.42 16.94
C TRP A 62 6.81 -4.64 16.88
N VAL A 63 8.08 -4.45 17.26
CA VAL A 63 9.03 -5.54 17.41
C VAL A 63 9.18 -5.84 18.90
N ASN A 64 8.73 -7.02 19.30
CA ASN A 64 8.93 -7.52 20.66
C ASN A 64 10.06 -8.54 20.62
N PHE A 65 11.27 -8.13 20.99
CA PHE A 65 12.42 -9.03 21.07
C PHE A 65 12.25 -9.98 22.26
N GLN A 66 12.37 -11.27 22.01
CA GLN A 66 12.45 -12.28 23.08
C GLN A 66 13.92 -12.44 23.49
N ASP A 67 14.80 -12.59 22.51
CA ASP A 67 16.24 -12.46 22.65
C ASP A 67 16.70 -11.17 21.98
N GLY A 68 17.57 -10.38 22.63
CA GLY A 68 18.12 -9.17 22.03
C GLY A 68 18.84 -9.46 20.70
N GLY A 69 18.75 -8.53 19.75
CA GLY A 69 19.28 -8.73 18.40
C GLY A 69 18.86 -7.66 17.41
N ASP A 70 18.88 -8.03 16.12
CA ASP A 70 18.64 -7.14 14.99
C ASP A 70 17.54 -7.69 14.07
N VAL A 71 16.58 -6.83 13.72
CA VAL A 71 15.54 -7.12 12.73
C VAL A 71 15.51 -6.05 11.65
N THR A 72 15.42 -6.47 10.38
CA THR A 72 15.12 -5.56 9.27
C THR A 72 13.64 -5.65 8.94
N LEU A 73 12.94 -4.52 9.06
CA LEU A 73 11.56 -4.32 8.68
C LEU A 73 11.49 -3.83 7.24
N THR A 74 10.43 -4.20 6.51
CA THR A 74 10.23 -3.74 5.13
C THR A 74 8.78 -3.49 4.78
N ILE A 75 8.55 -2.51 3.91
CA ILE A 75 7.33 -2.34 3.12
C ILE A 75 7.70 -2.10 1.67
N ARG A 76 6.73 -2.24 0.77
CA ARG A 76 6.75 -1.63 -0.57
C ARG A 76 5.57 -0.69 -0.72
N CYS A 77 5.65 0.24 -1.65
CA CYS A 77 4.61 1.25 -1.86
C CYS A 77 3.93 1.03 -3.20
N LEU A 78 2.63 0.73 -3.16
CA LEU A 78 1.77 0.61 -4.32
C LEU A 78 1.20 1.99 -4.66
N SER A 79 1.57 2.55 -5.81
CA SER A 79 0.96 3.79 -6.28
C SER A 79 -0.52 3.57 -6.62
N THR A 80 -1.40 4.44 -6.13
CA THR A 80 -2.81 4.47 -6.56
C THR A 80 -2.97 5.05 -7.95
N GLU A 81 -2.01 5.83 -8.47
CA GLU A 81 -1.94 6.18 -9.88
C GLU A 81 -1.12 5.15 -10.65
N LEU A 82 -1.75 4.50 -11.62
CA LEU A 82 -1.08 3.53 -12.48
C LEU A 82 -0.17 4.22 -13.49
N GLY A 83 0.83 3.48 -13.99
CA GLY A 83 1.77 4.01 -14.97
C GLY A 83 1.08 4.43 -16.28
N SER A 84 1.69 5.40 -16.96
CA SER A 84 1.15 5.92 -18.21
C SER A 84 1.19 4.85 -19.31
N ALA A 85 0.09 4.75 -20.07
CA ALA A 85 0.01 3.97 -21.30
C ALA A 85 -0.82 4.77 -22.31
N ALA A 86 -0.38 4.83 -23.57
CA ALA A 86 -1.04 5.63 -24.61
C ALA A 86 -1.36 7.08 -24.17
N GLY A 87 -0.44 7.72 -23.43
CA GLY A 87 -0.56 9.12 -23.02
C GLY A 87 -1.56 9.41 -21.89
N HIS A 88 -2.10 8.39 -21.22
CA HIS A 88 -2.98 8.58 -20.06
C HIS A 88 -2.66 7.58 -18.92
N THR A 89 -3.13 7.88 -17.72
CA THR A 89 -3.03 7.10 -16.49
C THR A 89 -4.42 6.79 -15.96
N HIS A 90 -4.52 5.74 -15.17
CA HIS A 90 -5.75 5.33 -14.50
C HIS A 90 -5.49 5.27 -12.99
N GLN A 91 -6.55 5.30 -12.19
CA GLN A 91 -6.44 5.16 -10.74
C GLN A 91 -6.81 3.74 -10.31
N LEU A 92 -6.04 3.16 -9.40
CA LEU A 92 -6.48 2.03 -8.59
C LEU A 92 -7.53 2.51 -7.61
N VAL A 93 -8.59 1.72 -7.47
CA VAL A 93 -9.61 1.95 -6.45
C VAL A 93 -9.36 0.95 -5.34
N VAL A 94 -9.30 1.46 -4.11
CA VAL A 94 -9.03 0.65 -2.93
C VAL A 94 -10.11 0.84 -1.89
N ALA A 95 -10.29 -0.18 -1.06
CA ALA A 95 -11.17 -0.15 0.09
C ALA A 95 -10.50 -0.91 1.24
N GLU A 96 -10.45 -0.30 2.42
CA GLU A 96 -9.97 -0.95 3.63
C GLU A 96 -11.16 -1.51 4.41
N LEU A 97 -11.04 -2.77 4.81
CA LEU A 97 -11.96 -3.41 5.72
C LEU A 97 -11.25 -3.64 7.05
N SER A 98 -11.94 -3.42 8.15
CA SER A 98 -11.43 -3.72 9.49
C SER A 98 -12.55 -4.16 10.41
N ASP A 99 -12.25 -5.05 11.34
CA ASP A 99 -13.20 -5.53 12.34
C ASP A 99 -12.46 -5.99 13.61
N SER A 100 -13.22 -6.33 14.65
CA SER A 100 -12.68 -6.81 15.92
C SER A 100 -13.52 -7.94 16.50
N VAL A 101 -12.87 -8.83 17.24
CA VAL A 101 -13.54 -9.96 17.88
C VAL A 101 -12.95 -10.23 19.27
N VAL A 102 -13.83 -10.52 20.22
CA VAL A 102 -13.43 -11.05 21.54
C VAL A 102 -13.22 -12.55 21.42
N VAL A 103 -12.06 -13.02 21.88
CA VAL A 103 -11.68 -14.42 21.95
C VAL A 103 -11.63 -14.79 23.43
N ASN A 104 -12.58 -15.62 23.89
CA ASN A 104 -12.62 -15.99 25.31
C ASN A 104 -11.42 -16.86 25.69
N ARG A 105 -11.18 -16.98 26.99
CA ARG A 105 -10.13 -17.85 27.55
C ARG A 105 -10.18 -19.25 26.93
N GLY A 106 -9.05 -19.72 26.43
CA GLY A 106 -8.88 -21.06 25.85
C GLY A 106 -9.63 -21.29 24.53
N GLU A 107 -10.29 -20.27 23.99
CA GLU A 107 -11.09 -20.38 22.78
C GLU A 107 -10.21 -20.18 21.53
N THR A 108 -10.61 -20.87 20.45
CA THR A 108 -10.17 -20.55 19.09
C THR A 108 -11.35 -19.96 18.34
N VAL A 109 -11.16 -18.78 17.74
CA VAL A 109 -12.19 -18.06 16.99
C VAL A 109 -11.76 -17.86 15.55
N GLU A 110 -12.70 -18.06 14.63
CA GLU A 110 -12.54 -17.77 13.21
C GLU A 110 -13.43 -16.60 12.79
N ARG A 111 -12.88 -15.66 12.02
CA ARG A 111 -13.63 -14.52 11.46
C ARG A 111 -13.20 -14.23 10.03
N SER A 112 -14.09 -13.63 9.26
CA SER A 112 -13.87 -13.40 7.84
C SER A 112 -14.13 -11.95 7.47
N LEU A 113 -13.26 -11.38 6.64
CA LEU A 113 -13.53 -10.14 5.91
C LEU A 113 -13.72 -10.46 4.44
N THR A 114 -14.76 -9.92 3.83
CA THR A 114 -15.07 -10.14 2.41
C THR A 114 -15.03 -8.81 1.68
N CYS A 115 -14.12 -8.69 0.72
CA CYS A 115 -14.02 -7.51 -0.13
C CYS A 115 -15.34 -7.25 -0.88
N PRO A 116 -15.67 -5.99 -1.20
CA PRO A 116 -16.85 -5.66 -2.02
C PRO A 116 -16.84 -6.39 -3.36
N VAL A 117 -18.01 -6.51 -3.99
CA VAL A 117 -18.12 -7.09 -5.34
C VAL A 117 -17.23 -6.32 -6.31
N GLY A 118 -16.41 -7.06 -7.07
CA GLY A 118 -15.43 -6.47 -7.98
C GLY A 118 -14.06 -6.21 -7.35
N TYR A 119 -13.86 -6.50 -6.06
CA TYR A 119 -12.59 -6.28 -5.38
C TYR A 119 -11.86 -7.61 -5.07
N LYS A 120 -10.55 -7.52 -4.82
CA LYS A 120 -9.67 -8.61 -4.37
C LYS A 120 -8.83 -8.18 -3.16
N GLY A 121 -8.64 -9.08 -2.20
CA GLY A 121 -7.85 -8.79 -1.00
C GLY A 121 -6.35 -8.91 -1.24
N ILE A 122 -5.57 -7.87 -0.90
CA ILE A 122 -4.13 -7.81 -1.18
C ILE A 122 -3.23 -7.79 0.06
N VAL A 123 -3.66 -7.14 1.15
CA VAL A 123 -2.85 -7.02 2.38
C VAL A 123 -3.74 -7.23 3.59
N ALA A 124 -3.37 -8.20 4.43
CA ALA A 124 -4.05 -8.46 5.70
C ALA A 124 -3.17 -7.98 6.87
N TRP A 125 -3.80 -7.61 7.98
CA TRP A 125 -3.11 -7.26 9.22
C TRP A 125 -3.89 -7.74 10.44
N VAL A 126 -3.18 -7.94 11.54
CA VAL A 126 -3.72 -8.42 12.82
C VAL A 126 -3.00 -7.71 13.96
N ILE A 127 -3.76 -7.36 14.99
CA ILE A 127 -3.28 -6.91 16.29
C ILE A 127 -3.98 -7.76 17.33
N PHE A 128 -3.22 -8.59 18.04
CA PHE A 128 -3.76 -9.50 19.02
C PHE A 128 -2.68 -9.93 20.01
N ASP A 129 -2.98 -9.82 21.30
CA ASP A 129 -2.05 -10.22 22.37
C ASP A 129 -2.03 -11.75 22.59
N GLY A 130 -2.98 -12.47 21.99
CA GLY A 130 -2.97 -13.93 21.93
C GLY A 130 -2.18 -14.45 20.73
N VAL A 131 -2.50 -15.67 20.31
CA VAL A 131 -1.84 -16.29 19.15
C VAL A 131 -2.68 -16.03 17.90
N SER A 132 -2.11 -15.29 16.94
CA SER A 132 -2.63 -15.30 15.57
C SER A 132 -2.22 -16.63 14.91
N LEU A 133 -3.21 -17.46 14.57
CA LEU A 133 -2.98 -18.73 13.86
C LEU A 133 -2.88 -18.52 12.33
N GLY A 134 -2.61 -17.27 11.92
CA GLY A 134 -2.54 -16.86 10.54
C GLY A 134 -3.92 -16.62 9.92
N ASN A 135 -3.91 -16.61 8.59
CA ASN A 135 -5.09 -16.33 7.78
C ASN A 135 -5.09 -17.19 6.51
N ASP A 136 -6.27 -17.60 6.04
CA ASP A 136 -6.43 -18.33 4.79
C ASP A 136 -6.71 -17.34 3.63
N PRO A 137 -5.78 -17.15 2.68
CA PRO A 137 -5.94 -16.20 1.59
C PRO A 137 -6.84 -16.76 0.48
N GLN A 138 -8.09 -16.31 0.45
CA GLN A 138 -8.96 -16.45 -0.72
C GLN A 138 -8.99 -15.14 -1.52
N PRO A 139 -9.31 -15.18 -2.83
CA PRO A 139 -9.21 -13.98 -3.66
C PRO A 139 -10.09 -12.80 -3.22
N ILE A 140 -11.26 -13.06 -2.63
CA ILE A 140 -12.23 -12.03 -2.19
C ILE A 140 -12.37 -12.02 -0.67
N THR A 141 -12.36 -13.19 -0.04
CA THR A 141 -12.53 -13.35 1.40
C THR A 141 -11.20 -13.68 2.06
N ARG A 142 -10.95 -13.09 3.22
CA ARG A 142 -9.83 -13.45 4.09
C ARG A 142 -10.38 -14.00 5.40
N VAL A 143 -10.00 -15.23 5.72
CA VAL A 143 -10.37 -15.87 6.99
C VAL A 143 -9.20 -15.72 7.96
N PHE A 144 -9.48 -15.23 9.16
CA PHE A 144 -8.52 -15.01 10.24
C PHE A 144 -8.82 -15.98 11.39
N ARG A 145 -7.77 -16.54 11.99
CA ARG A 145 -7.89 -17.47 13.11
C ARG A 145 -7.10 -16.96 14.31
N PHE A 146 -7.73 -16.98 15.47
CA PHE A 146 -7.17 -16.46 16.71
C PHE A 146 -7.33 -17.50 17.81
N TYR A 147 -6.28 -17.71 18.61
CA TYR A 147 -6.33 -18.54 19.80
C TYR A 147 -5.91 -17.72 21.02
N ASN A 148 -6.70 -17.80 22.08
CA ASN A 148 -6.40 -17.14 23.35
C ASN A 148 -5.88 -18.16 24.38
N PRO A 149 -4.55 -18.23 24.60
CA PRO A 149 -3.96 -19.12 25.61
C PRO A 149 -4.08 -18.58 27.06
N THR A 150 -4.52 -17.33 27.23
CA THR A 150 -4.55 -16.68 28.55
C THR A 150 -5.78 -17.06 29.34
N ASP A 151 -5.85 -16.60 30.60
CA ASP A 151 -6.97 -16.82 31.50
C ASP A 151 -8.05 -15.73 31.46
N GLN A 152 -7.86 -14.69 30.64
CA GLN A 152 -8.80 -13.58 30.46
C GLN A 152 -9.25 -13.47 28.99
N PRO A 153 -10.44 -12.91 28.69
CA PRO A 153 -10.82 -12.59 27.32
C PRO A 153 -9.85 -11.60 26.68
N LEU A 154 -9.47 -11.85 25.42
CA LEU A 154 -8.61 -10.95 24.63
C LEU A 154 -9.39 -10.42 23.42
N THR A 155 -9.05 -9.22 22.97
CA THR A 155 -9.66 -8.62 21.75
C THR A 155 -8.66 -8.66 20.61
N ALA A 156 -9.01 -9.32 19.51
CA ALA A 156 -8.28 -9.25 18.26
C ALA A 156 -8.86 -8.14 17.38
N ARG A 157 -7.99 -7.33 16.76
CA ARG A 157 -8.35 -6.41 15.67
C ARG A 157 -7.67 -6.90 14.39
N TYR A 158 -8.40 -6.86 13.29
CA TYR A 158 -7.92 -7.38 12.02
C TYR A 158 -8.48 -6.58 10.86
N GLY A 159 -7.75 -6.58 9.74
CA GLY A 159 -8.19 -5.88 8.55
C GLY A 159 -7.63 -6.44 7.26
N LEU A 160 -8.19 -5.94 6.16
CA LEU A 160 -7.92 -6.37 4.80
C LEU A 160 -8.03 -5.17 3.85
N THR A 161 -6.91 -4.85 3.20
CA THR A 161 -6.88 -3.93 2.07
C THR A 161 -7.36 -4.65 0.81
N CYS A 162 -8.39 -4.10 0.17
CA CYS A 162 -9.00 -4.61 -1.04
C CYS A 162 -8.71 -3.68 -2.23
N ILE A 163 -8.51 -4.25 -3.42
CA ILE A 163 -8.31 -3.52 -4.68
C ILE A 163 -9.39 -3.89 -5.69
N ASP A 164 -9.98 -2.92 -6.38
CA ASP A 164 -10.95 -3.15 -7.45
C ASP A 164 -10.23 -3.79 -8.67
N VAL A 165 -10.87 -4.78 -9.29
CA VAL A 165 -10.39 -5.40 -10.54
C VAL A 165 -10.51 -4.44 -11.73
N ARG A 166 -11.25 -3.35 -11.57
CA ARG A 166 -11.35 -2.24 -12.51
C ARG A 166 -10.66 -1.01 -11.93
N THR A 167 -10.07 -0.25 -12.84
CA THR A 167 -9.49 1.05 -12.51
C THR A 167 -10.51 2.15 -12.67
N ALA A 168 -10.40 3.22 -11.88
CA ALA A 168 -11.22 4.41 -12.06
C ALA A 168 -10.58 5.42 -13.02
N GLY A 169 -11.45 6.02 -13.84
CA GLY A 169 -11.11 7.13 -14.72
C GLY A 169 -10.15 6.79 -15.87
N GLY A 170 -9.73 7.85 -16.55
CA GLY A 170 -8.65 7.91 -17.53
C GLY A 170 -8.09 9.31 -17.43
N ASN A 171 -7.21 9.53 -16.47
CA ASN A 171 -6.53 10.81 -16.30
C ASN A 171 -5.56 10.93 -17.47
N GLN A 172 -5.82 11.83 -18.41
CA GLN A 172 -4.78 12.14 -19.40
C GLN A 172 -3.58 12.67 -18.62
N ALA A 173 -2.45 11.96 -18.72
CA ALA A 173 -1.18 12.52 -18.30
C ALA A 173 -1.01 13.84 -19.06
N SER A 174 -0.28 14.82 -18.51
CA SER A 174 -0.11 16.09 -19.20
C SER A 174 0.35 15.84 -20.63
N LYS A 175 -0.46 16.25 -21.61
CA LYS A 175 -0.19 15.97 -23.02
C LYS A 175 0.45 17.20 -23.62
N THR A 176 1.68 17.04 -24.09
CA THR A 176 2.36 18.07 -24.88
C THR A 176 1.99 17.87 -26.34
N ILE A 177 1.38 18.88 -26.94
CA ILE A 177 1.11 18.95 -28.38
C ILE A 177 2.14 19.91 -28.96
N VAL A 178 3.00 19.41 -29.85
CA VAL A 178 3.92 20.22 -30.64
C VAL A 178 3.31 20.35 -32.03
N ASN A 179 2.90 21.57 -32.38
CA ASN A 179 2.48 21.91 -33.74
C ASN A 179 3.69 22.48 -34.46
N THR A 180 4.22 21.75 -35.43
CA THR A 180 5.35 22.17 -36.26
C THR A 180 4.85 22.51 -37.65
N ALA A 181 5.07 23.75 -38.08
CA ALA A 181 4.88 24.18 -39.45
C ALA A 181 6.23 24.18 -40.17
N THR A 182 6.25 23.65 -41.39
CA THR A 182 7.44 23.61 -42.24
C THR A 182 7.09 24.23 -43.58
N VAL A 183 7.92 25.15 -44.06
CA VAL A 183 7.83 25.75 -45.38
C VAL A 183 9.03 25.26 -46.19
N THR A 184 8.82 24.91 -47.45
CA THR A 184 9.91 24.55 -48.37
C THR A 184 10.17 25.73 -49.30
N PRO A 185 11.14 26.60 -49.02
CA PRO A 185 11.46 27.71 -49.92
C PRO A 185 12.42 27.27 -51.02
N THR A 186 12.65 28.18 -51.95
CA THR A 186 13.68 28.09 -53.00
C THR A 186 14.98 28.80 -52.62
N ASP A 187 15.10 29.35 -51.40
CA ASP A 187 16.31 30.04 -50.94
C ASP A 187 17.30 29.12 -50.21
N ALA A 188 18.54 29.60 -50.05
CA ALA A 188 19.68 28.79 -49.62
C ALA A 188 19.86 28.68 -48.09
N THR A 189 18.96 29.26 -47.30
CA THR A 189 19.07 29.34 -45.83
C THR A 189 17.98 28.48 -45.17
N PRO A 190 18.28 27.25 -44.72
CA PRO A 190 17.24 26.33 -44.25
C PRO A 190 16.73 26.60 -42.83
N ALA A 191 17.35 27.55 -42.12
CA ALA A 191 17.30 27.63 -40.65
C ALA A 191 15.99 28.20 -40.08
N ASP A 192 15.26 29.00 -40.85
CA ASP A 192 13.99 29.66 -40.49
C ASP A 192 12.76 28.96 -41.10
N ASN A 193 12.97 27.86 -41.82
CA ASN A 193 11.92 27.13 -42.54
C ASN A 193 11.02 26.26 -41.66
N THR A 194 11.29 26.22 -40.36
CA THR A 194 10.51 25.45 -39.39
C THR A 194 10.19 26.32 -38.18
N ALA A 195 8.91 26.44 -37.86
CA ALA A 195 8.45 27.06 -36.63
C ALA A 195 7.62 26.06 -35.83
N SER A 196 7.78 26.02 -34.52
CA SER A 196 7.00 25.14 -33.65
C SER A 196 6.31 25.91 -32.53
N ALA A 197 5.05 25.57 -32.27
CA ALA A 197 4.30 26.02 -31.10
C ALA A 197 4.04 24.82 -30.18
N THR A 198 4.28 24.99 -28.89
CA THR A 198 4.07 23.94 -27.89
C THR A 198 2.89 24.29 -26.99
N ILE A 199 1.91 23.39 -26.91
CA ILE A 199 0.77 23.48 -25.98
C ILE A 199 0.90 22.35 -24.99
N THR A 200 1.02 22.68 -23.70
CA THR A 200 0.96 21.68 -22.62
C THR A 200 -0.43 21.68 -22.02
N VAL A 201 -1.20 20.62 -22.28
CA VAL A 201 -2.53 20.45 -21.69
C VAL A 201 -2.37 19.75 -20.35
N ARG A 202 -2.70 20.45 -19.26
CA ARG A 202 -2.81 19.88 -17.92
C ARG A 202 -4.27 19.89 -17.50
N ARG A 203 -4.75 18.82 -16.88
CA ARG A 203 -6.08 18.85 -16.27
C ARG A 203 -6.01 19.69 -14.98
N ASN A 204 -6.93 20.63 -14.81
CA ASN A 204 -7.03 21.39 -13.57
C ASN A 204 -7.56 20.45 -12.47
N ARG A 205 -6.88 20.34 -11.32
CA ARG A 205 -7.40 19.60 -10.17
C ARG A 205 -8.57 20.40 -9.60
N ALA A 206 -9.80 20.11 -10.04
CA ALA A 206 -10.97 20.71 -9.40
C ALA A 206 -11.03 20.23 -7.94
N GLY A 207 -11.03 21.19 -7.02
CA GLY A 207 -11.05 20.97 -5.58
C GLY A 207 -12.24 20.12 -5.14
N ARG A 208 -11.96 19.21 -4.21
CA ARG A 208 -12.92 18.42 -3.43
C ARG A 208 -13.91 19.38 -2.73
N SER A 209 -15.12 19.54 -3.29
CA SER A 209 -16.22 20.17 -2.57
C SER A 209 -16.73 19.16 -1.55
N LEU A 210 -16.46 19.44 -0.27
CA LEU A 210 -17.06 18.76 0.87
C LEU A 210 -18.57 19.08 0.88
N ARG A 211 -19.39 18.03 0.92
CA ARG A 211 -20.71 18.04 1.55
C ARG A 211 -20.77 16.85 2.48
#